data_AF-A0A932TJI2-F1
#
_entry.id   AF-A0A932TJI2-F1
#
_cell.length_a   1.000
_cell.length_b   1.000
_cell.length_c   1.000
_cell.angle_alpha   90.00
_cell.angle_beta   90.00
_cell.angle_gamma   90.00
#
_symmetry.space_group_name_H-M   'P 1'
#
loop_
_entity.id
_entity.type
_entity.pdbx_description
1 polymer ?
#
loop_
_entity_poly.entity_id
_entity_poly.type
_entity_poly.pdbx_seq_one_letter_code
_entity_poly.pdbx_strand_id
1 'polypeptide(L)'
;MAIISGIATDLATLKTTIHRKLILRLNLDRLGQMTPEEVRRELAPLVEDLAAADSTPMTMLERERLCQEVMDEIFGLGPLEPLLKDHSISDILVNNYRSVYVERNGLLESTAVQFRDEPHLMSIIDRIVSAIGRRVDESS
;
A
#
# COMPACT_ATOMS: atom_id res chain seq x y z
N MET A 1 -27.36 2.23 -22.89
CA MET A 1 -26.48 3.41 -23.08
C MET A 1 -25.63 3.55 -21.83
N ALA A 2 -24.44 2.95 -21.83
CA ALA A 2 -23.56 2.81 -20.66
C ALA A 2 -22.63 4.03 -20.57
N ILE A 3 -22.84 4.90 -19.57
CA ILE A 3 -21.95 6.06 -19.32
C ILE A 3 -21.40 6.05 -17.87
N ILE A 4 -21.90 5.20 -16.97
CA ILE A 4 -21.49 5.23 -15.55
C ILE A 4 -20.18 4.44 -15.28
N SER A 5 -19.68 3.66 -16.25
CA SER A 5 -18.46 2.84 -16.07
C SER A 5 -17.12 3.60 -16.16
N GLY A 6 -17.12 4.88 -16.57
CA GLY A 6 -15.88 5.62 -16.85
C GLY A 6 -15.20 6.27 -15.63
N ILE A 7 -15.99 6.70 -14.64
CA ILE A 7 -15.49 7.55 -13.53
C ILE A 7 -14.75 6.73 -12.46
N ALA A 8 -15.24 5.53 -12.14
CA ALA A 8 -14.61 4.65 -11.15
C ALA A 8 -13.26 4.10 -11.64
N THR A 9 -13.13 3.91 -12.96
CA THR A 9 -11.88 3.45 -13.59
C THR A 9 -10.80 4.53 -13.49
N ASP A 10 -11.18 5.80 -13.66
CA ASP A 10 -10.27 6.96 -13.62
C ASP A 10 -9.66 7.17 -12.22
N LEU A 11 -10.48 7.13 -11.17
CA LEU A 11 -10.02 7.32 -9.79
C LEU A 11 -9.04 6.22 -9.35
N ALA A 12 -9.25 4.95 -9.73
CA ALA A 12 -8.35 3.86 -9.36
C ALA A 12 -6.98 3.96 -10.07
N THR A 13 -6.97 4.31 -11.36
CA THR A 13 -5.73 4.57 -12.12
C THR A 13 -5.01 5.83 -11.63
N LEU A 14 -5.77 6.87 -11.30
CA LEU A 14 -5.22 8.11 -10.76
C LEU A 14 -4.61 7.86 -9.39
N LYS A 15 -5.32 7.16 -8.51
CA LYS A 15 -4.83 6.79 -7.18
C LYS A 15 -3.51 6.04 -7.27
N THR A 16 -3.43 5.07 -8.18
CA THR A 16 -2.18 4.34 -8.48
C THR A 16 -1.09 5.29 -8.99
N THR A 17 -1.43 6.26 -9.82
CA THR A 17 -0.51 7.26 -10.36
C THR A 17 0.01 8.23 -9.30
N ILE A 18 -0.88 8.76 -8.45
CA ILE A 18 -0.54 9.65 -7.34
C ILE A 18 0.30 8.89 -6.32
N HIS A 19 -0.09 7.67 -5.95
CA HIS A 19 0.67 6.80 -5.06
C HIS A 19 2.09 6.56 -5.58
N ARG A 20 2.24 6.25 -6.88
CA ARG A 20 3.56 6.11 -7.52
C ARG A 20 4.36 7.41 -7.54
N LYS A 21 3.73 8.55 -7.86
CA LYS A 21 4.37 9.88 -7.85
C LYS A 21 4.84 10.27 -6.44
N LEU A 22 4.07 9.93 -5.41
CA LEU A 22 4.41 10.16 -4.00
C LEU A 22 5.64 9.34 -3.61
N ILE A 23 5.65 8.04 -3.89
CA ILE A 23 6.81 7.18 -3.58
C ILE A 23 8.07 7.63 -4.31
N LEU A 24 7.96 8.11 -5.56
CA LEU A 24 9.13 8.60 -6.31
C LEU A 24 9.66 9.94 -5.77
N ARG A 25 8.79 10.79 -5.21
CA ARG A 25 9.18 12.08 -4.60
C ARG A 25 9.69 11.92 -3.18
N LEU A 26 9.13 10.96 -2.45
CA LEU A 26 9.54 10.64 -1.10
C LEU A 26 10.76 9.72 -1.17
N ASN A 27 11.94 10.27 -0.92
CA ASN A 27 13.16 9.49 -0.91
C ASN A 27 13.08 8.43 0.21
N LEU A 28 12.84 7.16 -0.13
CA LEU A 28 12.59 6.06 0.83
C LEU A 28 13.69 5.96 1.90
N ASP A 29 14.93 6.28 1.54
CA ASP A 29 16.08 6.29 2.46
C ASP A 29 15.96 7.35 3.55
N ARG A 30 15.33 8.50 3.26
CA ARG A 30 15.04 9.55 4.26
C ARG A 30 13.81 9.20 5.10
N LEU A 31 12.81 8.55 4.50
CA LEU A 31 11.59 8.17 5.21
C LEU A 31 11.84 7.19 6.34
N GLY A 32 12.80 6.27 6.18
CA GLY A 32 13.19 5.32 7.22
C GLY A 32 13.81 5.96 8.48
N GLN A 33 14.21 7.23 8.42
CA GLN A 33 14.75 7.99 9.55
C GLN A 33 13.72 8.88 10.25
N MET A 34 12.52 8.97 9.68
CA MET A 34 11.45 9.84 10.15
C MET A 34 10.41 9.03 10.92
N THR A 35 9.80 9.66 11.91
CA THR A 35 8.66 9.09 12.62
C THR A 35 7.43 9.03 11.69
N PRO A 36 6.50 8.08 11.92
CA PRO A 36 5.25 8.03 11.16
C PRO A 36 4.49 9.36 11.15
N GLU A 37 4.51 10.10 12.26
CA GLU A 37 3.86 11.40 12.39
C GLU A 37 4.52 12.51 11.57
N GLU A 38 5.85 12.45 11.39
CA GLU A 38 6.59 13.38 10.52
C GLU A 38 6.30 13.08 9.05
N VAL A 39 6.36 11.81 8.65
CA VAL A 39 6.08 11.41 7.27
C VAL A 39 4.63 11.72 6.89
N ARG A 40 3.67 11.49 7.80
CA ARG A 40 2.26 11.86 7.58
C ARG A 40 2.09 13.36 7.36
N ARG A 41 2.81 14.20 8.13
CA ARG A 41 2.78 15.66 8.00
C ARG A 41 3.35 16.14 6.66
N GLU A 42 4.37 15.47 6.14
CA GLU A 42 4.90 15.77 4.79
C GLU A 42 4.01 15.24 3.66
N LEU A 43 3.35 14.11 3.87
CA LEU A 43 2.47 13.48 2.88
C LEU A 43 1.19 14.26 2.60
N ALA A 44 0.56 14.81 3.64
CA ALA A 44 -0.70 15.52 3.50
C ALA A 44 -0.68 16.65 2.45
N PRO A 45 0.27 17.61 2.47
CA PRO A 45 0.32 18.66 1.45
C PRO A 45 0.68 18.10 0.06
N LEU A 46 1.51 17.06 -0.03
CA LEU A 46 1.86 16.44 -1.32
C LEU A 46 0.65 15.77 -1.99
N VAL A 47 -0.22 15.12 -1.21
CA VAL A 47 -1.48 14.54 -1.70
C VAL A 47 -2.41 15.65 -2.20
N GLU A 48 -2.48 16.77 -1.47
CA GLU A 48 -3.29 17.95 -1.83
C GLU A 48 -2.84 18.54 -3.17
N ASP A 49 -1.54 18.79 -3.32
CA ASP A 49 -0.94 19.35 -4.53
C ASP A 49 -1.13 18.44 -5.75
N LEU A 50 -0.99 17.12 -5.57
CA LEU A 50 -1.17 16.14 -6.64
C LEU A 50 -2.62 16.02 -7.09
N ALA A 51 -3.57 16.02 -6.15
CA ALA A 51 -4.99 16.00 -6.48
C ALA A 51 -5.42 17.26 -7.24
N ALA A 52 -4.88 18.42 -6.86
CA ALA A 52 -5.11 19.68 -7.56
C ALA A 52 -4.48 19.69 -8.97
N ALA A 53 -3.24 19.19 -9.11
CA ALA A 53 -2.52 19.18 -10.38
C ALA A 53 -3.17 18.29 -11.45
N ASP A 54 -3.71 17.14 -11.05
CA ASP A 54 -4.36 16.20 -11.97
C ASP A 54 -5.87 16.53 -12.18
N SER A 55 -6.34 17.73 -11.75
CA SER A 55 -7.72 18.24 -11.89
C SER A 55 -8.81 17.25 -11.46
N THR A 56 -8.48 16.36 -10.51
CA THR A 56 -9.41 15.32 -10.09
C THR A 56 -10.11 15.72 -8.80
N PRO A 57 -11.45 15.77 -8.80
CA PRO A 57 -12.19 16.01 -7.57
C PRO A 57 -12.05 14.78 -6.65
N MET A 58 -11.19 14.91 -5.63
CA MET A 58 -11.09 13.96 -4.52
C MET A 58 -11.74 14.53 -3.27
N THR A 59 -12.60 13.73 -2.64
CA THR A 59 -13.18 14.01 -1.33
C THR A 59 -12.12 13.93 -0.22
N MET A 60 -12.40 14.53 0.94
CA MET A 60 -11.51 14.44 2.11
C MET A 60 -11.23 12.98 2.52
N LEU A 61 -12.26 12.13 2.47
CA LEU A 61 -12.14 10.71 2.81
C LEU A 61 -11.19 9.97 1.85
N GLU A 62 -11.24 10.26 0.55
CA GLU A 62 -10.34 9.66 -0.43
C GLU A 62 -8.89 10.09 -0.24
N ARG A 63 -8.67 11.36 0.16
CA ARG A 63 -7.33 11.88 0.47
C ARG A 63 -6.76 11.23 1.72
N GLU A 64 -7.54 11.12 2.78
CA GLU A 64 -7.15 10.42 4.01
C GLU A 64 -6.81 8.96 3.74
N ARG A 65 -7.63 8.28 2.93
CA ARG A 65 -7.38 6.90 2.53
C ARG A 65 -6.08 6.77 1.74
N LEU A 66 -5.84 7.66 0.78
CA LEU A 66 -4.60 7.64 0.00
C LEU A 66 -3.37 7.91 0.88
N CYS A 67 -3.46 8.87 1.81
CA CYS A 67 -2.41 9.13 2.78
C CYS A 67 -2.14 7.88 3.62
N GLN A 68 -3.18 7.21 4.12
CA GLN A 68 -3.02 5.98 4.88
C GLN A 68 -2.38 4.86 4.05
N GLU A 69 -2.76 4.69 2.79
CA GLU A 69 -2.16 3.67 1.92
C GLU A 69 -0.68 3.93 1.63
N VAL A 70 -0.26 5.20 1.52
CA VAL A 70 1.18 5.52 1.39
C VAL A 70 1.91 5.30 2.72
N MET A 71 1.28 5.60 3.86
CA MET A 71 1.85 5.28 5.17
C MET A 71 2.04 3.78 5.35
N ASP A 72 1.05 2.98 4.93
CA ASP A 72 1.07 1.53 4.96
C ASP A 72 2.17 0.95 4.04
N GLU A 73 2.43 1.58 2.89
CA GLU A 73 3.55 1.23 1.99
C GLU A 73 4.92 1.47 2.65
N ILE A 74 5.08 2.61 3.35
CA ILE A 74 6.34 3.03 3.95
C ILE A 74 6.64 2.26 5.24
N PHE A 75 5.65 2.11 6.12
CA PHE A 75 5.84 1.60 7.48
C PHE A 75 5.17 0.26 7.76
N GLY A 76 4.16 -0.11 6.97
CA GLY A 76 3.43 -1.36 7.12
C GLY A 76 3.96 -2.47 6.20
N LEU A 77 3.06 -3.36 5.81
CA LEU A 77 3.31 -4.45 4.86
C LEU A 77 2.80 -4.11 3.45
N GLY A 78 2.59 -2.81 3.19
CA GLY A 78 2.20 -2.24 1.91
C GLY A 78 1.00 -2.94 1.26
N PRO A 79 1.15 -3.53 0.07
CA PRO A 79 0.05 -4.10 -0.69
C PRO A 79 -0.65 -5.27 0.02
N LEU A 80 -0.04 -5.87 1.06
CA LEU A 80 -0.63 -6.97 1.82
C LEU A 80 -1.61 -6.52 2.92
N GLU A 81 -1.57 -5.25 3.35
CA GLU A 81 -2.39 -4.75 4.45
C GLU A 81 -3.91 -5.02 4.30
N PRO A 82 -4.53 -4.85 3.11
CA PRO A 82 -5.94 -5.17 2.93
C PRO A 82 -6.25 -6.66 3.11
N LEU A 83 -5.32 -7.55 2.72
CA LEU A 83 -5.47 -8.99 2.87
C LEU A 83 -5.33 -9.40 4.34
N LEU A 84 -4.37 -8.80 5.06
CA LEU A 84 -4.15 -9.08 6.49
C LEU A 84 -5.32 -8.64 7.38
N LYS A 85 -6.09 -7.62 6.95
CA LYS A 85 -7.30 -7.15 7.65
C LYS A 85 -8.52 -8.04 7.41
N ASP A 86 -8.46 -8.97 6.45
CA ASP A 86 -9.56 -9.86 6.10
C ASP A 86 -9.47 -11.17 6.87
N HIS A 87 -10.30 -11.30 7.91
CA HIS A 87 -10.33 -12.47 8.79
C HIS A 87 -10.78 -13.79 8.13
N SER A 88 -11.27 -13.76 6.88
CA SER A 88 -11.63 -14.99 6.17
C SER A 88 -10.48 -15.58 5.35
N ILE A 89 -9.33 -14.89 5.28
CA ILE A 89 -8.09 -15.42 4.71
C ILE A 89 -7.35 -16.22 5.80
N SER A 90 -7.00 -17.46 5.50
CA SER A 90 -6.13 -18.27 6.37
C SER A 90 -4.65 -18.08 6.03
N ASP A 91 -4.33 -17.99 4.73
CA ASP A 91 -2.96 -17.92 4.23
C ASP A 91 -2.82 -16.93 3.07
N ILE A 92 -1.67 -16.25 3.02
CA ILE A 92 -1.28 -15.37 1.91
C ILE A 92 -0.03 -15.96 1.27
N LEU A 93 -0.12 -16.32 0.00
CA LEU A 93 0.98 -16.92 -0.75
C LEU A 93 1.48 -15.94 -1.81
N VAL A 94 2.76 -15.61 -1.74
CA VAL A 94 3.42 -14.69 -2.68
C VAL A 94 4.45 -15.49 -3.50
N ASN A 95 4.16 -15.71 -4.78
CA ASN A 95 5.08 -16.44 -5.67
C ASN A 95 6.10 -15.51 -6.31
N ASN A 96 5.69 -14.27 -6.63
CA ASN A 96 6.56 -13.21 -7.13
C ASN A 96 5.86 -11.85 -6.96
N TYR A 97 6.55 -10.76 -7.31
CA TYR A 97 6.03 -9.40 -7.14
C TYR A 97 4.72 -9.11 -7.88
N ARG A 98 4.32 -9.93 -8.87
CA ARG A 98 3.06 -9.80 -9.62
C ARG A 98 2.02 -10.88 -9.29
N SER A 99 2.36 -11.87 -8.45
CA SER A 99 1.55 -13.08 -8.28
C SER A 99 1.34 -13.36 -6.78
N VAL A 100 0.16 -12.95 -6.31
CA VAL A 100 -0.29 -13.10 -4.92
C VAL A 100 -1.61 -13.86 -4.89
N TYR A 101 -1.66 -14.88 -4.04
CA TYR A 101 -2.82 -15.73 -3.80
C TYR A 101 -3.20 -15.70 -2.33
N VAL A 102 -4.45 -16.04 -2.05
CA VAL A 102 -4.98 -16.19 -0.70
C VAL A 102 -5.68 -17.53 -0.57
N GLU A 103 -5.61 -18.16 0.59
CA GLU A 103 -6.44 -19.30 0.91
C GLU A 103 -7.67 -18.84 1.72
N ARG A 104 -8.85 -19.28 1.29
CA ARG A 104 -10.11 -19.12 2.03
C ARG A 104 -10.81 -20.46 2.11
N ASN A 105 -11.10 -20.92 3.33
CA ASN A 105 -11.82 -22.18 3.55
C ASN A 105 -11.19 -23.39 2.82
N GLY A 106 -9.86 -23.48 2.74
CA GLY A 106 -9.18 -24.56 2.02
C GLY A 106 -9.07 -24.38 0.50
N LEU A 107 -9.52 -23.25 -0.05
CA LEU A 107 -9.48 -22.96 -1.49
C LEU A 107 -8.52 -21.81 -1.79
N LEU A 108 -7.65 -22.04 -2.78
CA LEU A 108 -6.71 -21.03 -3.26
C LEU A 108 -7.37 -20.09 -4.27
N GLU A 109 -7.29 -18.79 -4.03
CA GLU A 109 -7.86 -17.73 -4.85
C GLU A 109 -6.77 -16.75 -5.30
N SER A 110 -6.83 -16.30 -6.56
CA SER A 110 -5.93 -15.25 -7.06
C SER A 110 -6.42 -13.87 -6.61
N THR A 111 -5.48 -12.97 -6.29
CA THR A 111 -5.79 -11.59 -5.89
C THR A 111 -5.39 -10.59 -6.96
N ALA A 112 -5.97 -9.39 -6.89
CA ALA A 112 -5.52 -8.23 -7.67
C ALA A 112 -4.30 -7.52 -7.04
N VAL A 113 -3.83 -7.98 -5.89
CA VAL A 113 -2.73 -7.37 -5.14
C VAL A 113 -1.41 -7.65 -5.86
N GLN A 114 -0.61 -6.60 -6.06
CA GLN A 114 0.71 -6.69 -6.68
C GLN A 114 1.68 -5.77 -5.94
N PHE A 115 2.93 -6.21 -5.87
CA PHE A 115 4.05 -5.37 -5.46
C PHE A 115 4.53 -4.57 -6.68
N ARG A 116 5.05 -3.37 -6.44
CA ARG A 116 5.64 -2.52 -7.48
C ARG A 116 6.71 -3.22 -8.32
N ASP A 117 7.66 -3.85 -7.64
CA ASP A 117 8.82 -4.53 -8.23
C ASP A 117 9.42 -5.54 -7.23
N GLU A 118 10.42 -6.28 -7.66
CA GLU A 118 11.12 -7.28 -6.84
C GLU A 118 11.84 -6.67 -5.63
N PRO A 119 12.57 -5.54 -5.73
CA PRO A 119 13.13 -4.87 -4.55
C PRO A 119 12.08 -4.49 -3.50
N HIS A 120 10.90 -4.03 -3.94
CA HIS A 120 9.81 -3.72 -3.03
C HIS A 120 9.30 -4.96 -2.27
N LEU A 121 9.14 -6.09 -2.97
CA LEU A 121 8.78 -7.36 -2.33
C LEU A 121 9.82 -7.76 -1.28
N MET A 122 11.11 -7.70 -1.61
CA MET A 122 12.19 -8.05 -0.68
C MET A 122 12.18 -7.15 0.57
N SER A 123 11.97 -5.84 0.41
CA SER A 123 11.85 -4.90 1.54
C SER A 123 10.72 -5.26 2.51
N ILE A 124 9.61 -5.78 2.00
CA ILE A 124 8.48 -6.23 2.84
C ILE A 124 8.81 -7.55 3.54
N ILE A 125 9.46 -8.48 2.84
CA ILE A 125 9.95 -9.74 3.45
C ILE A 125 10.90 -9.43 4.61
N ASP A 126 11.86 -8.53 4.42
CA ASP A 126 12.81 -8.14 5.47
C ASP A 126 12.12 -7.52 6.70
N ARG A 127 11.05 -6.73 6.47
CA ARG A 127 10.21 -6.17 7.55
C ARG A 127 9.49 -7.26 8.33
N ILE A 128 8.88 -8.24 7.65
CA ILE A 128 8.19 -9.37 8.27
C ILE A 128 9.18 -10.18 9.13
N VAL A 129 10.33 -10.53 8.56
CA VAL A 129 11.37 -11.30 9.27
C VAL A 129 11.89 -10.54 10.49
N SER A 130 12.13 -9.25 10.35
CA SER A 130 12.61 -8.39 11.45
C SER A 130 11.60 -8.29 12.60
N ALA A 131 10.30 -8.17 12.28
CA ALA A 131 9.23 -8.13 13.28
C ALA A 131 9.10 -9.45 14.05
N ILE A 132 9.25 -10.59 13.36
CA ILE A 132 9.27 -11.91 14.00
C ILE A 132 10.51 -12.06 14.88
N GLY A 133 11.70 -11.68 14.37
CA GLY A 133 12.96 -11.78 15.10
C GLY A 133 12.95 -11.05 16.44
N ARG A 134 12.40 -9.82 16.48
CA ARG A 134 12.26 -9.05 17.73
C ARG A 134 11.33 -9.73 18.74
N ARG A 135 10.24 -10.35 18.29
CA ARG A 135 9.29 -11.04 19.18
C ARG A 135 9.89 -12.30 19.80
N VAL A 136 10.78 -13.00 19.09
CA VAL A 136 11.45 -14.20 19.61
C VAL A 136 12.44 -13.84 20.73
N ASP A 137 13.15 -12.72 20.59
CA ASP A 137 14.10 -12.22 21.61
C ASP A 137 13.39 -11.79 22.90
N GLU A 138 12.22 -11.16 22.79
CA GLU A 138 11.39 -10.79 23.96
C GLU A 138 10.71 -12.00 24.65
N SER A 139 10.74 -13.18 24.03
CA SER A 139 10.09 -14.40 24.53
C SER A 139 11.05 -15.39 25.21
N SER A 140 12.32 -15.01 25.42
CA SER A 140 13.38 -15.88 25.95
C SER A 140 13.81 -15.53 27.37
#